data_AF-A0A0A0EKA0-F1
#
_entry.id   AF-A0A0A0EKA0-F1
#
_cell.length_a   1.000
_cell.length_b   1.000
_cell.length_c   1.000
_cell.angle_alpha   90.00
_cell.angle_beta   90.00
_cell.angle_gamma   90.00
#
_symmetry.space_group_name_H-M   'P 1'
#
loop_
_entity.id
_entity.type
_entity.pdbx_description
1 polymer ?
#
loop_
_entity_poly.entity_id
_entity_poly.type
_entity_poly.pdbx_seq_one_letter_code
_entity_poly.pdbx_strand_id
1 'polypeptide(L)'
;MKNHFACHATAALALAALTVPAALMAEDLGLIRPKARPLAETAATPEPAPAAPGSEARDSAGASLFPRRPASLGGPSGAAVAPVPEPTALADTIGDEPASADPDQPMAEPAGITPPPAPQDEQVQVASLTTHIRPRARPEGLVLTPTEVAGGKCTDPAAVRDRDVARNMAAFAADPDLCITQEVFTEHGRQWHLVIVTNKGRKRGPVWAALHDNEDSAFDAGLYSVSRYGGSMVAVEAGEQRSFKGQDPNRNFGKSANITGPCLDMSPKPSPKFTQAISKHFNRRFPVMTMHSNDNGYAGNGGSGHISAARSSATMRGFMSTNPKRGLSDEDNAILTAGLNPYESEAKAQRLVQHFSPLGINVIYEHVRPQKNDCSFSFHTLLNKMGDYYNIEVEHGRVEAQKAILDALMNYIGARPLY
;
A
#
# COMPACT_ATOMS: atom_id res chain seq x y z
N MET A 1 10.69 55.61 53.75
CA MET A 1 11.21 54.68 54.78
C MET A 1 10.05 53.83 55.27
N LYS A 2 10.20 52.49 55.23
CA LYS A 2 9.65 51.47 56.17
C LYS A 2 8.16 51.60 56.57
N ASN A 3 7.24 50.65 56.38
CA ASN A 3 7.34 49.21 56.60
C ASN A 3 6.13 48.46 56.01
N HIS A 4 6.36 47.18 55.74
CA HIS A 4 5.43 46.09 55.45
C HIS A 4 4.27 45.94 56.46
N PHE A 5 3.12 45.44 56.00
CA PHE A 5 2.46 44.27 56.59
C PHE A 5 1.53 43.58 55.56
N ALA A 6 1.60 42.26 55.56
CA ALA A 6 0.99 41.32 54.62
C ALA A 6 -0.42 40.89 55.03
N CYS A 7 -1.22 40.41 54.07
CA CYS A 7 -2.21 39.37 54.30
C CYS A 7 -2.51 38.62 52.99
N HIS A 8 -1.99 37.40 52.87
CA HIS A 8 -2.34 36.42 51.84
C HIS A 8 -3.54 35.59 52.33
N ALA A 9 -4.57 35.44 51.50
CA ALA A 9 -5.66 34.50 51.71
C ALA A 9 -5.45 33.27 50.82
N THR A 10 -5.20 32.12 51.45
CA THR A 10 -5.08 30.79 50.86
C THR A 10 -6.47 30.16 50.82
N ALA A 11 -6.98 29.82 49.63
CA ALA A 11 -8.19 29.03 49.48
C ALA A 11 -7.81 27.54 49.35
N ALA A 12 -8.18 26.74 50.35
CA ALA A 12 -8.09 25.29 50.32
C ALA A 12 -9.31 24.72 49.60
N LEU A 13 -9.09 24.01 48.49
CA LEU A 13 -10.10 23.20 47.82
C LEU A 13 -10.09 21.79 48.44
N ALA A 14 -11.22 21.38 49.00
CA ALA A 14 -11.42 20.03 49.55
C ALA A 14 -11.61 19.01 48.41
N LEU A 15 -10.76 17.98 48.41
CA LEU A 15 -10.88 16.80 47.56
C LEU A 15 -11.73 15.76 48.29
N ALA A 16 -12.95 15.49 47.82
CA ALA A 16 -13.78 14.40 48.32
C ALA A 16 -13.37 13.08 47.63
N ALA A 17 -12.74 12.19 48.40
CA ALA A 17 -12.45 10.82 47.99
C ALA A 17 -13.71 9.95 48.17
N LEU A 18 -14.29 9.49 47.06
CA LEU A 18 -15.30 8.44 47.04
C LEU A 18 -14.60 7.08 47.13
N THR A 19 -14.72 6.46 48.30
CA THR A 19 -14.36 5.06 48.52
C THR A 19 -15.58 4.18 48.16
N VAL A 20 -15.38 3.23 47.25
CA VAL A 20 -16.37 2.18 46.96
C VAL A 20 -15.87 0.90 47.63
N PRO A 21 -16.68 0.22 48.48
CA PRO A 21 -16.29 -1.03 49.08
C PRO A 21 -16.42 -2.20 48.09
N ALA A 22 -15.43 -3.07 48.10
CA ALA A 22 -15.44 -4.37 47.45
C ALA A 22 -16.03 -5.43 48.39
N ALA A 23 -17.12 -6.08 47.98
CA ALA A 23 -17.57 -7.40 48.45
C ALA A 23 -18.63 -7.92 47.45
N LEU A 24 -18.29 -8.96 46.68
CA LEU A 24 -18.80 -10.33 46.85
C LEU A 24 -20.32 -10.44 46.72
N MET A 25 -20.79 -10.89 45.54
CA MET A 25 -21.73 -12.01 45.44
C MET A 25 -21.56 -12.66 44.06
N ALA A 26 -21.15 -13.92 44.10
CA ALA A 26 -21.31 -14.86 43.01
C ALA A 26 -22.78 -15.29 42.98
N GLU A 27 -23.40 -15.33 41.80
CA GLU A 27 -24.42 -16.33 41.42
C GLU A 27 -24.86 -16.14 39.96
N ASP A 28 -25.05 -17.29 39.31
CA ASP A 28 -25.95 -17.54 38.18
C ASP A 28 -25.61 -17.03 36.77
N LEU A 29 -24.69 -17.74 36.10
CA LEU A 29 -24.63 -17.78 34.63
C LEU A 29 -25.58 -18.87 34.11
N GLY A 30 -26.83 -18.48 33.90
CA GLY A 30 -27.79 -19.24 33.11
C GLY A 30 -27.30 -19.40 31.67
N LEU A 31 -27.01 -20.66 31.29
CA LEU A 31 -26.82 -21.08 29.90
C LEU A 31 -28.10 -20.81 29.09
N ILE A 32 -28.07 -19.81 28.22
CA ILE A 32 -28.98 -19.73 27.07
C ILE A 32 -28.30 -20.47 25.91
N ARG A 33 -28.66 -21.75 25.73
CA ARG A 33 -28.39 -22.51 24.51
C ARG A 33 -29.30 -22.00 23.38
N PRO A 34 -28.79 -21.60 22.21
CA PRO A 34 -29.63 -21.45 21.04
C PRO A 34 -30.10 -22.84 20.57
N LYS A 35 -31.42 -22.97 20.46
CA LYS A 35 -32.14 -24.16 20.00
C LYS A 35 -31.83 -24.40 18.52
N ALA A 36 -31.08 -25.46 18.21
CA ALA A 36 -30.83 -25.90 16.86
C ALA A 36 -32.16 -26.27 16.16
N ARG A 37 -32.37 -25.73 14.96
CA ARG A 37 -33.41 -26.18 14.01
C ARG A 37 -32.93 -27.50 13.37
N PRO A 38 -33.79 -28.53 13.25
CA PRO A 38 -33.43 -29.73 12.51
C PRO A 38 -33.40 -29.43 11.00
N LEU A 39 -32.27 -29.70 10.36
CA LEU A 39 -32.18 -29.84 8.91
C LEU A 39 -32.78 -31.21 8.55
N ALA A 40 -33.88 -31.19 7.82
CA ALA A 40 -34.45 -32.37 7.21
C ALA A 40 -33.54 -32.78 6.03
N GLU A 41 -33.00 -33.98 6.16
CA GLU A 41 -32.22 -34.70 5.17
C GLU A 41 -33.19 -35.33 4.16
N THR A 42 -33.22 -34.81 2.94
CA THR A 42 -33.82 -35.49 1.78
C THR A 42 -32.75 -35.60 0.71
N ALA A 43 -32.08 -36.76 0.73
CA ALA A 43 -31.24 -37.23 -0.35
C ALA A 43 -32.13 -37.60 -1.54
N ALA A 44 -32.05 -36.83 -2.62
CA ALA A 44 -32.55 -37.23 -3.93
C ALA A 44 -31.34 -37.57 -4.81
N THR A 45 -31.27 -38.84 -5.19
CA THR A 45 -30.33 -39.43 -6.14
C THR A 45 -30.47 -38.74 -7.50
N PRO A 46 -29.39 -38.26 -8.15
CA PRO A 46 -29.46 -37.85 -9.54
C PRO A 46 -29.40 -39.07 -10.47
N GLU A 47 -30.43 -39.18 -11.29
CA GLU A 47 -30.56 -40.10 -12.43
C GLU A 47 -29.48 -39.80 -13.50
N PRO A 48 -28.91 -40.82 -14.17
CA PRO A 48 -27.82 -40.62 -15.12
C PRO A 48 -28.32 -40.00 -16.43
N ALA A 49 -27.66 -38.92 -16.85
CA ALA A 49 -27.90 -38.27 -18.14
C ALA A 49 -27.46 -39.18 -19.32
N PRO A 50 -28.23 -39.21 -20.42
CA PRO A 50 -27.89 -40.00 -21.60
C PRO A 50 -26.75 -39.37 -22.40
N ALA A 51 -25.88 -40.22 -22.93
CA ALA A 51 -24.81 -39.87 -23.84
C ALA A 51 -25.34 -39.25 -25.15
N ALA A 52 -24.74 -38.14 -25.57
CA ALA A 52 -24.90 -37.61 -26.92
C ALA A 52 -23.62 -37.84 -27.75
N PRO A 53 -23.76 -38.15 -29.05
CA PRO A 53 -22.67 -38.57 -29.94
C PRO A 53 -21.85 -37.39 -30.43
N GLY A 54 -20.57 -37.66 -30.73
CA GLY A 54 -19.66 -36.67 -31.30
C GLY A 54 -19.87 -36.42 -32.79
N SER A 55 -19.28 -35.33 -33.28
CA SER A 55 -18.61 -35.25 -34.60
C SER A 55 -18.12 -33.82 -34.88
N GLU A 56 -16.88 -33.75 -35.34
CA GLU A 56 -16.33 -32.84 -36.36
C GLU A 56 -15.96 -31.38 -36.02
N ALA A 57 -14.63 -31.20 -35.88
CA ALA A 57 -13.74 -30.32 -36.64
C ALA A 57 -14.33 -29.09 -37.35
N ARG A 58 -13.69 -27.93 -37.10
CA ARG A 58 -13.30 -26.99 -38.16
C ARG A 58 -12.18 -26.05 -37.70
N ASP A 59 -11.13 -26.04 -38.52
CA ASP A 59 -10.06 -25.07 -38.57
C ASP A 59 -10.57 -23.64 -38.76
N SER A 60 -9.91 -22.68 -38.12
CA SER A 60 -9.77 -21.34 -38.68
C SER A 60 -8.53 -20.66 -38.13
N ALA A 61 -7.52 -20.60 -39.00
CA ALA A 61 -6.33 -19.77 -38.91
C ALA A 61 -6.68 -18.28 -38.98
N GLY A 62 -5.97 -17.46 -38.21
CA GLY A 62 -6.05 -16.00 -38.23
C GLY A 62 -4.69 -15.39 -37.89
N ALA A 63 -4.03 -14.85 -38.92
CA ALA A 63 -2.62 -14.47 -38.98
C ALA A 63 -2.15 -13.45 -37.92
N SER A 64 -0.98 -13.74 -37.34
CA SER A 64 -0.13 -12.80 -36.61
C SER A 64 0.74 -12.01 -37.60
N LEU A 65 0.59 -10.67 -37.57
CA LEU A 65 1.39 -9.72 -38.33
C LEU A 65 2.43 -9.07 -37.40
N PHE A 66 3.63 -9.66 -37.33
CA PHE A 66 4.85 -8.93 -36.95
C PHE A 66 6.04 -9.44 -37.80
N PRO A 67 6.90 -8.54 -38.30
CA PRO A 67 8.01 -8.92 -39.18
C PRO A 67 9.14 -9.61 -38.41
N ARG A 68 9.49 -10.83 -38.85
CA ARG A 68 10.72 -11.51 -38.45
C ARG A 68 11.94 -10.80 -39.03
N ARG A 69 12.94 -10.51 -38.18
CA ARG A 69 14.30 -10.11 -38.60
C ARG A 69 14.95 -11.24 -39.42
N PRO A 70 15.76 -10.92 -40.45
CA PRO A 70 16.43 -11.93 -41.25
C PRO A 70 17.57 -12.61 -40.47
N ALA A 71 17.64 -13.93 -40.60
CA ALA A 71 18.75 -14.76 -40.17
C ALA A 71 19.96 -14.54 -41.10
N SER A 72 21.14 -14.31 -40.53
CA SER A 72 22.40 -14.38 -41.24
C SER A 72 22.90 -15.83 -41.23
N LEU A 73 23.08 -16.40 -42.42
CA LEU A 73 23.78 -17.66 -42.67
C LEU A 73 25.29 -17.41 -42.88
N GLY A 74 26.09 -18.39 -42.43
CA GLY A 74 27.50 -18.61 -42.78
C GLY A 74 28.48 -18.13 -41.70
N GLY A 75 29.37 -18.93 -41.12
CA GLY A 75 29.91 -20.26 -41.44
C GLY A 75 31.04 -20.57 -40.42
N PRO A 76 31.85 -21.62 -40.62
CA PRO A 76 32.06 -22.69 -39.64
C PRO A 76 33.39 -22.61 -38.88
N SER A 77 33.49 -23.29 -37.73
CA SER A 77 34.48 -24.36 -37.50
C SER A 77 34.35 -24.92 -36.09
N GLY A 78 34.56 -26.22 -35.95
CA GLY A 78 34.35 -26.96 -34.71
C GLY A 78 35.40 -26.70 -33.63
N ALA A 79 35.00 -26.93 -32.39
CA ALA A 79 35.89 -27.34 -31.32
C ALA A 79 35.10 -28.21 -30.35
N ALA A 80 35.74 -29.33 -29.98
CA ALA A 80 35.21 -30.38 -29.14
C ALA A 80 34.80 -29.89 -27.74
N VAL A 81 33.69 -30.43 -27.24
CA VAL A 81 33.27 -30.29 -25.84
C VAL A 81 34.12 -31.24 -25.00
N ALA A 82 34.95 -30.68 -24.12
CA ALA A 82 35.67 -31.43 -23.09
C ALA A 82 34.70 -31.79 -21.94
N PRO A 83 34.87 -32.95 -21.28
CA PRO A 83 34.02 -33.35 -20.16
C PRO A 83 34.35 -32.53 -18.90
N VAL A 84 33.29 -32.17 -18.18
CA VAL A 84 33.33 -31.53 -16.86
C VAL A 84 33.85 -32.53 -15.82
N PRO A 85 34.85 -32.20 -14.99
CA PRO A 85 35.29 -33.08 -13.92
C PRO A 85 34.34 -33.02 -12.71
N GLU A 86 34.09 -34.19 -12.12
CA GLU A 86 33.41 -34.37 -10.83
C GLU A 86 34.17 -33.71 -9.68
N PRO A 87 33.48 -33.26 -8.61
CA PRO A 87 34.14 -32.71 -7.43
C PRO A 87 34.75 -33.84 -6.58
N THR A 88 36.07 -33.78 -6.41
CA THR A 88 36.84 -34.67 -5.54
C THR A 88 36.53 -34.39 -4.07
N ALA A 89 36.20 -35.46 -3.34
CA ALA A 89 36.16 -35.48 -1.88
C ALA A 89 37.56 -35.22 -1.29
N LEU A 90 37.65 -34.29 -0.34
CA LEU A 90 38.82 -34.11 0.51
C LEU A 90 38.59 -34.87 1.81
N ALA A 91 39.35 -35.95 1.96
CA ALA A 91 39.45 -36.77 3.15
C ALA A 91 40.44 -36.17 4.16
N ASP A 92 40.26 -36.60 5.40
CA ASP A 92 40.99 -36.30 6.62
C ASP A 92 42.52 -36.38 6.52
N THR A 93 43.18 -35.48 7.24
CA THR A 93 44.46 -35.76 7.88
C THR A 93 44.41 -35.30 9.33
N ILE A 94 44.35 -36.28 10.22
CA ILE A 94 44.65 -36.23 11.65
C ILE A 94 46.18 -36.22 11.80
N GLY A 95 46.72 -35.39 12.70
CA GLY A 95 48.15 -35.39 13.05
C GLY A 95 48.53 -34.37 14.14
N ASP A 96 48.46 -34.85 15.38
CA ASP A 96 49.38 -34.63 16.52
C ASP A 96 49.54 -33.29 17.28
N GLU A 97 49.23 -33.45 18.58
CA GLU A 97 49.78 -32.92 19.84
C GLU A 97 49.65 -31.43 20.28
N PRO A 98 49.25 -31.20 21.55
CA PRO A 98 49.14 -29.86 22.14
C PRO A 98 50.44 -29.44 22.85
N ALA A 99 50.96 -28.27 22.48
CA ALA A 99 51.98 -27.59 23.28
C ALA A 99 51.35 -26.96 24.53
N SER A 100 51.94 -27.29 25.68
CA SER A 100 51.68 -26.75 27.01
C SER A 100 51.80 -25.22 27.07
N ALA A 101 50.76 -24.56 27.58
CA ALA A 101 50.78 -23.13 27.88
C ALA A 101 51.42 -22.87 29.25
N ASP A 102 52.44 -22.02 29.23
CA ASP A 102 53.19 -21.47 30.36
C ASP A 102 52.37 -20.34 31.03
N PRO A 103 52.05 -20.38 32.34
CA PRO A 103 51.10 -19.45 32.96
C PRO A 103 51.72 -18.17 33.55
N ASP A 104 52.93 -17.76 33.18
CA ASP A 104 53.62 -16.59 33.78
C ASP A 104 54.19 -15.58 32.76
N GLN A 105 53.36 -15.12 31.80
CA GLN A 105 53.67 -13.90 31.05
C GLN A 105 52.76 -12.72 31.46
N PRO A 106 53.33 -11.59 31.92
CA PRO A 106 52.56 -10.38 32.21
C PRO A 106 52.02 -9.77 30.91
N MET A 107 50.70 -9.57 30.86
CA MET A 107 50.03 -8.93 29.74
C MET A 107 50.56 -7.52 29.52
N ALA A 108 51.11 -7.26 28.33
CA ALA A 108 51.42 -5.93 27.86
C ALA A 108 50.13 -5.13 27.63
N GLU A 109 50.12 -3.89 28.12
CA GLU A 109 49.03 -2.93 27.93
C GLU A 109 48.77 -2.67 26.44
N PRO A 110 47.51 -2.73 25.95
CA PRO A 110 47.20 -2.33 24.60
C PRO A 110 47.31 -0.81 24.48
N ALA A 111 48.23 -0.37 23.60
CA ALA A 111 48.39 1.03 23.22
C ALA A 111 47.05 1.64 22.76
N GLY A 112 46.78 2.84 23.27
CA GLY A 112 45.53 3.57 23.08
C GLY A 112 45.14 3.73 21.61
N ILE A 113 44.00 3.14 21.25
CA ILE A 113 43.27 3.47 20.04
C ILE A 113 42.48 4.74 20.35
N THR A 114 42.94 5.87 19.82
CA THR A 114 42.18 7.11 19.79
C THR A 114 40.89 6.88 19.00
N PRO A 115 39.71 7.21 19.54
CA PRO A 115 38.47 7.11 18.79
C PRO A 115 38.51 8.09 17.59
N PRO A 116 37.95 7.70 16.43
CA PRO A 116 37.87 8.61 15.29
C PRO A 116 37.05 9.86 15.68
N PRO A 117 37.41 11.05 15.16
CA PRO A 117 36.67 12.27 15.44
C PRO A 117 35.21 12.12 14.99
N ALA A 118 34.30 12.60 15.84
CA ALA A 118 32.88 12.66 15.54
C ALA A 118 32.62 13.36 14.20
N PRO A 119 31.66 12.89 13.38
CA PRO A 119 31.34 13.54 12.11
C PRO A 119 30.83 14.96 12.39
N GLN A 120 31.65 15.95 12.04
CA GLN A 120 31.26 17.35 12.08
C GLN A 120 30.50 17.71 10.79
N ASP A 121 29.26 18.18 10.96
CA ASP A 121 28.57 19.14 10.10
C ASP A 121 28.39 18.85 8.60
N GLU A 122 27.78 17.71 8.25
CA GLU A 122 27.07 17.56 6.95
C GLU A 122 25.58 17.96 7.00
N GLN A 123 25.09 18.51 8.12
CA GLN A 123 23.68 18.93 8.25
C GLN A 123 23.36 20.32 7.65
N VAL A 124 24.37 21.09 7.19
CA VAL A 124 24.14 22.48 6.78
C VAL A 124 23.77 22.66 5.30
N GLN A 125 23.97 21.66 4.42
CA GLN A 125 23.67 21.83 2.98
C GLN A 125 22.23 21.48 2.54
N VAL A 126 21.44 20.77 3.35
CA VAL A 126 20.06 20.41 2.96
C VAL A 126 19.08 21.59 3.12
N ALA A 127 19.38 22.54 4.01
CA ALA A 127 18.55 23.73 4.24
C ALA A 127 18.62 24.75 3.07
N SER A 128 19.66 24.70 2.23
CA SER A 128 19.83 25.64 1.12
C SER A 128 19.08 25.22 -0.16
N LEU A 129 18.78 23.92 -0.33
CA LEU A 129 17.99 23.43 -1.48
C LEU A 129 16.48 23.63 -1.32
N THR A 130 15.99 23.83 -0.09
CA THR A 130 14.55 24.06 0.18
C THR A 130 14.16 25.54 0.13
N THR A 131 15.11 26.48 0.18
CA THR A 131 14.85 27.93 0.19
C THR A 131 14.59 28.53 -1.20
N HIS A 132 14.69 27.75 -2.29
CA HIS A 132 14.40 28.22 -3.65
C HIS A 132 13.19 27.56 -4.32
N ILE A 133 12.43 26.73 -3.60
CA ILE A 133 11.09 26.34 -4.04
C ILE A 133 10.12 27.46 -3.64
N ARG A 134 10.14 28.57 -4.38
CA ARG A 134 9.03 29.53 -4.36
C ARG A 134 7.75 28.76 -4.72
N PRO A 135 6.62 28.97 -4.02
CA PRO A 135 5.32 28.53 -4.52
C PRO A 135 5.15 29.15 -5.90
N ARG A 136 5.35 28.36 -6.97
CA ARG A 136 5.07 28.85 -8.31
C ARG A 136 3.58 29.12 -8.38
N ALA A 137 3.24 30.34 -8.77
CA ALA A 137 1.90 30.69 -9.20
C ALA A 137 1.38 29.57 -10.11
N ARG A 138 0.16 29.12 -9.82
CA ARG A 138 -0.60 28.15 -10.63
C ARG A 138 -0.46 28.57 -12.10
N PRO A 139 -0.01 27.71 -13.03
CA PRO A 139 0.00 28.06 -14.45
C PRO A 139 -1.40 28.48 -14.86
N GLU A 140 -1.58 29.78 -15.12
CA GLU A 140 -2.76 30.31 -15.77
C GLU A 140 -2.78 29.70 -17.18
N GLY A 141 -3.72 28.79 -17.46
CA GLY A 141 -3.85 28.17 -18.77
C GLY A 141 -4.32 26.71 -18.79
N LEU A 142 -4.26 25.97 -17.68
CA LEU A 142 -4.88 24.63 -17.57
C LEU A 142 -6.29 24.74 -16.99
N VAL A 143 -7.18 25.41 -17.73
CA VAL A 143 -8.61 25.20 -17.57
C VAL A 143 -8.93 23.93 -18.35
N LEU A 144 -8.73 22.78 -17.72
CA LEU A 144 -9.58 21.65 -18.08
C LEU A 144 -10.96 22.12 -17.66
N THR A 145 -11.84 22.44 -18.61
CA THR A 145 -13.27 22.32 -18.36
C THR A 145 -13.45 20.86 -17.98
N PRO A 146 -13.61 20.52 -16.69
CA PRO A 146 -14.11 19.20 -16.40
C PRO A 146 -15.41 19.15 -17.18
N THR A 147 -15.62 18.12 -17.98
CA THR A 147 -17.00 17.74 -18.25
C THR A 147 -17.52 17.31 -16.90
N GLU A 148 -17.97 18.30 -16.12
CA GLU A 148 -18.74 18.09 -14.93
C GLU A 148 -19.89 17.23 -15.43
N VAL A 149 -19.94 15.97 -15.01
CA VAL A 149 -21.10 15.14 -15.26
C VAL A 149 -22.21 15.81 -14.44
N ALA A 150 -22.86 16.79 -15.07
CA ALA A 150 -23.84 17.69 -14.49
C ALA A 150 -24.85 16.86 -13.71
N GLY A 151 -24.86 17.00 -12.38
CA GLY A 151 -25.82 16.31 -11.50
C GLY A 151 -25.90 14.79 -11.69
N GLY A 152 -24.78 14.16 -12.09
CA GLY A 152 -24.72 12.82 -12.67
C GLY A 152 -25.58 11.78 -11.99
N LYS A 153 -26.66 11.39 -12.68
CA LYS A 153 -27.44 10.19 -12.39
C LYS A 153 -26.47 9.02 -12.23
N CYS A 154 -26.60 8.25 -11.15
CA CYS A 154 -25.79 7.06 -10.96
C CYS A 154 -25.94 6.15 -12.19
N THR A 155 -24.80 5.66 -12.67
CA THR A 155 -24.77 4.66 -13.73
C THR A 155 -25.24 3.34 -13.14
N ASP A 156 -26.09 2.63 -13.87
CA ASP A 156 -26.43 1.24 -13.53
C ASP A 156 -25.13 0.42 -13.51
N PRO A 157 -24.79 -0.27 -12.40
CA PRO A 157 -23.61 -1.12 -12.34
C PRO A 157 -23.53 -2.13 -13.49
N ALA A 158 -24.66 -2.66 -13.96
CA ALA A 158 -24.70 -3.58 -15.10
C ALA A 158 -24.34 -2.93 -16.46
N ALA A 159 -24.37 -1.60 -16.54
CA ALA A 159 -23.98 -0.85 -17.73
C ALA A 159 -22.49 -0.43 -17.71
N VAL A 160 -21.78 -0.67 -16.62
CA VAL A 160 -20.34 -0.42 -16.53
C VAL A 160 -19.60 -1.64 -17.07
N ARG A 161 -18.65 -1.41 -17.99
CA ARG A 161 -17.90 -2.49 -18.66
C ARG A 161 -16.81 -3.13 -17.79
N ASP A 162 -16.40 -2.41 -16.76
CA ASP A 162 -15.37 -2.81 -15.79
C ASP A 162 -15.74 -4.14 -15.10
N ARG A 163 -14.81 -5.11 -15.12
CA ARG A 163 -15.08 -6.43 -14.55
C ARG A 163 -15.03 -6.42 -13.03
N ASP A 164 -14.33 -5.48 -12.40
CA ASP A 164 -14.36 -5.29 -10.96
C ASP A 164 -15.77 -4.90 -10.50
N VAL A 165 -16.45 -4.03 -11.26
CA VAL A 165 -17.85 -3.69 -11.00
C VAL A 165 -18.75 -4.92 -11.18
N ALA A 166 -18.55 -5.69 -12.24
CA ALA A 166 -19.32 -6.92 -12.48
C ALA A 166 -19.11 -7.97 -11.37
N ARG A 167 -17.87 -8.16 -10.89
CA ARG A 167 -17.53 -9.05 -9.76
C ARG A 167 -18.23 -8.61 -8.48
N ASN A 168 -18.42 -7.31 -8.30
CA ASN A 168 -19.00 -6.70 -7.10
C ASN A 168 -20.50 -6.34 -7.22
N MET A 169 -21.24 -6.88 -8.20
CA MET A 169 -22.67 -6.59 -8.39
C MET A 169 -23.51 -6.81 -7.13
N ALA A 170 -23.17 -7.82 -6.32
CA ALA A 170 -23.86 -8.11 -5.06
C ALA A 170 -23.71 -6.97 -4.04
N ALA A 171 -22.55 -6.29 -4.00
CA ALA A 171 -22.33 -5.15 -3.11
C ALA A 171 -23.21 -3.95 -3.50
N PHE A 172 -23.34 -3.66 -4.80
CA PHE A 172 -24.23 -2.60 -5.28
C PHE A 172 -25.71 -2.92 -5.06
N ALA A 173 -26.09 -4.19 -5.14
CA ALA A 173 -27.45 -4.62 -4.81
C ALA A 173 -27.74 -4.51 -3.29
N ALA A 174 -26.74 -4.78 -2.45
CA ALA A 174 -26.86 -4.73 -1.00
C ALA A 174 -26.85 -3.30 -0.42
N ASP A 175 -26.12 -2.38 -1.04
CA ASP A 175 -26.00 -0.99 -0.60
C ASP A 175 -26.50 0.00 -1.66
N PRO A 176 -27.75 0.49 -1.53
CA PRO A 176 -28.35 1.41 -2.51
C PRO A 176 -27.75 2.81 -2.47
N ASP A 177 -26.90 3.14 -1.50
CA ASP A 177 -26.19 4.42 -1.43
C ASP A 177 -24.95 4.45 -2.31
N LEU A 178 -24.43 3.29 -2.75
CA LEU A 178 -23.35 3.23 -3.72
C LEU A 178 -23.81 3.77 -5.08
N CYS A 179 -23.07 4.75 -5.58
CA CYS A 179 -23.33 5.43 -6.84
C CYS A 179 -22.09 5.41 -7.71
N ILE A 180 -22.20 4.79 -8.89
CA ILE A 180 -21.12 4.73 -9.86
C ILE A 180 -21.24 5.86 -10.87
N THR A 181 -20.10 6.50 -11.14
CA THR A 181 -19.92 7.41 -12.27
C THR A 181 -18.63 7.04 -12.99
N GLN A 182 -18.54 7.35 -14.27
CA GLN A 182 -17.33 7.15 -15.06
C GLN A 182 -16.77 8.50 -15.51
N GLU A 183 -15.45 8.66 -15.47
CA GLU A 183 -14.77 9.78 -16.09
C GLU A 183 -13.82 9.29 -17.17
N VAL A 184 -13.86 9.95 -18.32
CA VAL A 184 -13.00 9.62 -19.45
C VAL A 184 -12.24 10.86 -19.89
N PHE A 185 -10.93 10.74 -20.05
CA PHE A 185 -10.09 11.83 -20.53
C PHE A 185 -8.92 11.31 -21.36
N THR A 186 -8.43 12.15 -22.27
CA THR A 186 -7.29 11.79 -23.13
C THR A 186 -6.05 12.60 -22.80
N GLU A 187 -4.94 11.91 -22.58
CA GLU A 187 -3.61 12.48 -22.40
C GLU A 187 -2.56 11.61 -23.13
N HIS A 188 -1.69 12.23 -23.91
CA HIS A 188 -0.63 11.54 -24.66
C HIS A 188 -1.12 10.38 -25.55
N GLY A 189 -2.30 10.54 -26.16
CA GLY A 189 -2.92 9.49 -27.00
C GLY A 189 -3.52 8.31 -26.21
N ARG A 190 -3.49 8.35 -24.87
CA ARG A 190 -4.17 7.39 -24.00
C ARG A 190 -5.52 7.95 -23.56
N GLN A 191 -6.59 7.22 -23.83
CA GLN A 191 -7.92 7.49 -23.29
C GLN A 191 -8.03 6.76 -21.96
N TRP A 192 -7.87 7.49 -20.87
CA TRP A 192 -7.98 6.99 -19.52
C TRP A 192 -9.45 6.89 -19.12
N HIS A 193 -9.79 5.82 -18.41
CA HIS A 193 -11.10 5.58 -17.84
C HIS A 193 -10.95 5.48 -16.33
N LEU A 194 -11.75 6.26 -15.61
CA LEU A 194 -11.87 6.14 -14.16
C LEU A 194 -13.27 5.66 -13.83
N VAL A 195 -13.35 4.69 -12.92
CA VAL A 195 -14.59 4.30 -12.25
C VAL A 195 -14.59 4.95 -10.87
N ILE A 196 -15.58 5.79 -10.63
CA ILE A 196 -15.73 6.50 -9.35
C ILE A 196 -16.97 5.96 -8.66
N VAL A 197 -16.77 5.34 -7.50
CA VAL A 197 -17.86 4.89 -6.63
C VAL A 197 -17.98 5.84 -5.45
N THR A 198 -19.16 6.42 -5.25
CA THR A 198 -19.41 7.36 -4.14
C THR A 198 -20.59 6.90 -3.32
N ASN A 199 -20.50 7.04 -2.00
CA ASN A 199 -21.64 6.85 -1.12
C ASN A 199 -22.52 8.12 -1.09
N LYS A 200 -23.76 8.02 -1.57
CA LYS A 200 -24.70 9.15 -1.63
C LYS A 200 -25.13 9.65 -0.26
N GLY A 201 -25.30 8.74 0.71
CA GLY A 201 -25.67 9.06 2.09
C GLY A 201 -24.58 9.85 2.82
N ARG A 202 -23.30 9.62 2.49
CA ARG A 202 -22.16 10.33 3.10
C ARG A 202 -21.06 10.66 2.09
N LYS A 203 -21.38 11.53 1.13
CA LYS A 203 -20.42 12.00 0.10
C LYS A 203 -19.14 12.64 0.67
N ARG A 204 -19.25 13.31 1.82
CA ARG A 204 -18.13 14.02 2.47
C ARG A 204 -17.34 13.09 3.40
N GLY A 205 -16.76 12.05 2.82
CA GLY A 205 -15.97 11.05 3.53
C GLY A 205 -14.53 10.94 3.04
N PRO A 206 -13.81 9.93 3.54
CA PRO A 206 -12.49 9.55 3.05
C PRO A 206 -12.53 9.16 1.57
N VAL A 207 -11.40 9.32 0.89
CA VAL A 207 -11.27 8.96 -0.53
C VAL A 207 -10.13 7.98 -0.70
N TRP A 208 -10.38 6.94 -1.49
CA TRP A 208 -9.42 5.91 -1.84
C TRP A 208 -9.12 5.94 -3.33
N ALA A 209 -7.88 5.66 -3.71
CA ALA A 209 -7.52 5.37 -5.09
C ALA A 209 -7.03 3.92 -5.24
N ALA A 210 -7.58 3.22 -6.23
CA ALA A 210 -7.11 1.93 -6.71
C ALA A 210 -6.50 2.16 -8.10
N LEU A 211 -5.17 2.12 -8.18
CA LEU A 211 -4.45 2.64 -9.35
C LEU A 211 -4.09 1.55 -10.37
N HIS A 212 -4.07 0.29 -9.96
CA HIS A 212 -3.85 -0.85 -10.85
C HIS A 212 -5.11 -1.68 -10.93
N ASP A 213 -5.56 -1.93 -12.15
CA ASP A 213 -6.83 -2.59 -12.44
C ASP A 213 -6.78 -4.11 -12.24
N ASN A 214 -5.59 -4.69 -12.16
CA ASN A 214 -5.41 -6.12 -11.90
C ASN A 214 -5.28 -6.45 -10.40
N GLU A 215 -5.52 -5.48 -9.53
CA GLU A 215 -5.40 -5.61 -8.07
C GLU A 215 -6.79 -5.75 -7.43
N ASP A 216 -7.49 -6.84 -7.76
CA ASP A 216 -8.88 -7.14 -7.36
C ASP A 216 -9.17 -6.86 -5.88
N SER A 217 -8.26 -7.25 -4.98
CA SER A 217 -8.42 -7.02 -3.54
C SER A 217 -8.55 -5.54 -3.19
N ALA A 218 -7.79 -4.68 -3.89
CA ALA A 218 -7.81 -3.24 -3.67
C ALA A 218 -9.16 -2.63 -4.06
N PHE A 219 -9.74 -3.07 -5.17
CA PHE A 219 -11.08 -2.64 -5.57
C PHE A 219 -12.14 -3.12 -4.57
N ASP A 220 -12.12 -4.41 -4.22
CA ASP A 220 -13.10 -5.02 -3.32
C ASP A 220 -13.08 -4.37 -1.92
N ALA A 221 -11.88 -4.14 -1.36
CA ALA A 221 -11.71 -3.45 -0.08
C ALA A 221 -12.04 -1.95 -0.16
N GLY A 222 -11.76 -1.30 -1.30
CA GLY A 222 -12.16 0.08 -1.55
C GLY A 222 -13.68 0.24 -1.59
N LEU A 223 -14.39 -0.67 -2.26
CA LEU A 223 -15.85 -0.68 -2.28
C LEU A 223 -16.44 -0.91 -0.89
N TYR A 224 -15.88 -1.85 -0.14
CA TYR A 224 -16.21 -2.06 1.28
C TYR A 224 -16.04 -0.76 2.09
N SER A 225 -14.96 -0.02 1.88
CA SER A 225 -14.76 1.25 2.58
C SER A 225 -15.82 2.28 2.25
N VAL A 226 -16.20 2.41 0.97
CA VAL A 226 -17.20 3.40 0.55
C VAL A 226 -18.57 3.04 1.15
N SER A 227 -18.92 1.76 1.16
CA SER A 227 -20.15 1.28 1.79
C SER A 227 -20.14 1.51 3.31
N ARG A 228 -19.03 1.18 3.99
CA ARG A 228 -18.96 1.20 5.45
C ARG A 228 -18.71 2.58 6.05
N TYR A 229 -17.84 3.39 5.45
CA TYR A 229 -17.37 4.66 6.00
C TYR A 229 -17.85 5.88 5.22
N GLY A 230 -18.48 5.67 4.06
CA GLY A 230 -18.87 6.72 3.13
C GLY A 230 -17.69 7.21 2.28
N GLY A 231 -17.85 8.41 1.72
CA GLY A 231 -16.84 9.01 0.84
C GLY A 231 -16.87 8.41 -0.57
N SER A 232 -15.68 8.24 -1.15
CA SER A 232 -15.55 7.79 -2.54
C SER A 232 -14.33 6.89 -2.76
N MET A 233 -14.37 6.10 -3.82
CA MET A 233 -13.23 5.42 -4.41
C MET A 233 -13.07 5.90 -5.86
N VAL A 234 -11.82 6.06 -6.30
CA VAL A 234 -11.44 6.35 -7.68
C VAL A 234 -10.57 5.20 -8.17
N ALA A 235 -11.09 4.37 -9.05
CA ALA A 235 -10.38 3.25 -9.66
C ALA A 235 -9.96 3.57 -11.11
N VAL A 236 -8.77 3.16 -11.51
CA VAL A 236 -8.29 3.26 -12.90
C VAL A 236 -8.64 1.98 -13.64
N GLU A 237 -9.50 2.08 -14.65
CA GLU A 237 -9.82 0.96 -15.54
C GLU A 237 -8.74 0.83 -16.62
N ALA A 238 -8.13 -0.35 -16.70
CA ALA A 238 -7.03 -0.66 -17.61
C ALA A 238 -7.18 -2.02 -18.31
N GLY A 239 -8.35 -2.65 -18.25
CA GLY A 239 -8.64 -3.95 -18.84
C GLY A 239 -7.95 -5.10 -18.13
N GLU A 240 -7.99 -5.13 -16.79
CA GLU A 240 -7.37 -6.14 -15.91
C GLU A 240 -5.84 -6.15 -16.02
N GLN A 241 -5.24 -5.00 -16.39
CA GLN A 241 -3.81 -4.87 -16.56
C GLN A 241 -3.22 -3.95 -15.49
N ARG A 242 -2.02 -4.30 -15.02
CA ARG A 242 -1.22 -3.42 -14.15
C ARG A 242 -0.90 -2.09 -14.82
N SER A 243 -0.59 -2.14 -16.12
CA SER A 243 -0.20 -0.97 -16.93
C SER A 243 -1.21 -0.71 -18.03
N PHE A 244 -1.54 0.56 -18.26
CA PHE A 244 -2.44 0.96 -19.35
C PHE A 244 -1.64 1.51 -20.53
N LYS A 245 -1.64 0.79 -21.65
CA LYS A 245 -0.90 1.17 -22.87
C LYS A 245 0.56 1.53 -22.59
N GLY A 246 1.24 0.66 -21.83
CA GLY A 246 2.65 0.79 -21.48
C GLY A 246 2.99 1.85 -20.44
N GLN A 247 2.00 2.45 -19.77
CA GLN A 247 2.21 3.34 -18.64
C GLN A 247 1.65 2.71 -17.37
N ASP A 248 2.49 2.56 -16.34
CA ASP A 248 2.06 2.27 -14.98
C ASP A 248 1.32 3.51 -14.43
N PRO A 249 0.02 3.39 -14.07
CA PRO A 249 -0.77 4.50 -13.52
C PRO A 249 -0.16 5.10 -12.25
N ASN A 250 0.45 4.28 -11.38
CA ASN A 250 1.17 4.71 -10.19
C ASN A 250 2.64 5.10 -10.49
N ARG A 251 3.00 5.35 -11.76
CA ARG A 251 4.21 6.10 -12.16
C ARG A 251 3.87 7.30 -13.03
N ASN A 252 2.59 7.69 -13.07
CA ASN A 252 2.08 8.71 -13.98
C ASN A 252 1.65 10.02 -13.28
N PHE A 253 2.12 10.30 -12.05
CA PHE A 253 1.78 11.53 -11.33
C PHE A 253 2.84 12.64 -11.45
N GLY A 254 2.43 13.78 -11.98
CA GLY A 254 3.22 15.01 -12.01
C GLY A 254 2.71 16.00 -13.06
N LYS A 255 2.58 17.28 -12.66
CA LYS A 255 1.95 18.34 -13.49
C LYS A 255 2.93 19.18 -14.29
N SER A 256 4.24 19.01 -14.09
CA SER A 256 5.26 19.87 -14.71
C SER A 256 6.57 19.13 -14.97
N ALA A 257 7.30 19.57 -15.99
CA ALA A 257 8.56 18.95 -16.42
C ALA A 257 9.64 18.94 -15.32
N ASN A 258 9.70 19.99 -14.49
CA ASN A 258 10.68 20.06 -13.40
C ASN A 258 10.43 19.03 -12.29
N ILE A 259 9.17 18.68 -12.01
CA ILE A 259 8.83 17.67 -11.00
C ILE A 259 9.04 16.26 -11.57
N THR A 260 8.72 16.08 -12.86
CA THR A 260 8.72 14.77 -13.53
C THR A 260 10.06 14.39 -14.15
N GLY A 261 11.01 15.32 -14.25
CA GLY A 261 12.34 15.08 -14.83
C GLY A 261 13.00 13.78 -14.33
N PRO A 262 13.07 13.52 -13.01
CA PRO A 262 13.66 12.30 -12.45
C PRO A 262 12.90 10.99 -12.72
N CYS A 263 11.63 11.04 -13.13
CA CYS A 263 10.73 9.88 -13.12
C CYS A 263 10.95 8.94 -14.30
N LEU A 264 11.91 8.02 -14.24
CA LEU A 264 12.33 7.20 -15.39
C LEU A 264 11.18 6.44 -16.08
N ASP A 265 10.19 5.98 -15.31
CA ASP A 265 9.09 5.14 -15.79
C ASP A 265 7.83 5.91 -16.23
N MET A 266 7.90 7.24 -16.27
CA MET A 266 6.84 8.08 -16.83
C MET A 266 7.13 8.38 -18.30
N SER A 267 6.21 8.05 -19.20
CA SER A 267 6.35 8.38 -20.61
C SER A 267 4.99 8.50 -21.33
N PRO A 268 4.68 9.64 -21.98
CA PRO A 268 5.40 10.92 -21.96
C PRO A 268 5.28 11.69 -20.64
N LYS A 269 6.24 12.60 -20.37
CA LYS A 269 6.27 13.47 -19.19
C LYS A 269 6.01 14.93 -19.58
N PRO A 270 5.34 15.76 -18.76
CA PRO A 270 4.56 15.40 -17.57
C PRO A 270 3.15 14.85 -17.92
N SER A 271 2.38 14.38 -16.92
CA SER A 271 1.00 13.91 -17.09
C SER A 271 -0.02 14.73 -16.26
N PRO A 272 -0.16 16.05 -16.54
CA PRO A 272 -0.99 16.94 -15.74
C PRO A 272 -2.48 16.58 -15.72
N LYS A 273 -3.05 16.07 -16.82
CA LYS A 273 -4.48 15.72 -16.87
C LYS A 273 -4.77 14.49 -16.04
N PHE A 274 -3.96 13.43 -16.17
CA PHE A 274 -4.06 12.23 -15.34
C PHE A 274 -3.95 12.57 -13.86
N THR A 275 -2.91 13.33 -13.51
CA THR A 275 -2.70 13.79 -12.14
C THR A 275 -3.91 14.58 -11.62
N GLN A 276 -4.46 15.51 -12.42
CA GLN A 276 -5.61 16.32 -12.03
C GLN A 276 -6.90 15.50 -11.90
N ALA A 277 -7.12 14.54 -12.80
CA ALA A 277 -8.31 13.70 -12.82
C ALA A 277 -8.45 12.88 -11.53
N ILE A 278 -7.35 12.38 -10.98
CA ILE A 278 -7.36 11.63 -9.71
C ILE A 278 -7.31 12.59 -8.51
N SER A 279 -6.34 13.54 -8.49
CA SER A 279 -6.08 14.38 -7.31
C SER A 279 -7.27 15.27 -6.92
N LYS A 280 -8.17 15.62 -7.85
CA LYS A 280 -9.34 16.47 -7.57
C LYS A 280 -10.37 15.83 -6.63
N HIS A 281 -10.37 14.51 -6.48
CA HIS A 281 -11.31 13.82 -5.59
C HIS A 281 -10.87 13.91 -4.13
N PHE A 282 -9.59 14.15 -3.88
CA PHE A 282 -9.02 14.26 -2.55
C PHE A 282 -9.20 15.67 -1.99
N ASN A 283 -9.43 15.75 -0.68
CA ASN A 283 -9.49 17.02 0.04
C ASN A 283 -8.70 16.92 1.33
N ARG A 284 -8.29 18.07 1.87
CA ARG A 284 -7.37 18.15 3.02
C ARG A 284 -7.96 17.71 4.37
N ARG A 285 -9.25 17.36 4.44
CA ARG A 285 -9.90 16.89 5.67
C ARG A 285 -9.48 15.46 6.03
N PHE A 286 -9.17 14.66 5.03
CA PHE A 286 -8.76 13.26 5.17
C PHE A 286 -7.36 13.08 4.58
N PRO A 287 -6.60 12.07 5.04
CA PRO A 287 -5.35 11.70 4.36
C PRO A 287 -5.64 11.25 2.92
N VAL A 288 -4.61 11.34 2.07
CA VAL A 288 -4.65 10.67 0.76
C VAL A 288 -4.42 9.19 1.01
N MET A 289 -5.32 8.36 0.47
CA MET A 289 -5.27 6.92 0.69
C MET A 289 -5.31 6.15 -0.62
N THR A 290 -4.48 5.13 -0.71
CA THR A 290 -4.50 4.15 -1.81
C THR A 290 -4.66 2.74 -1.28
N MET A 291 -5.05 1.84 -2.17
CA MET A 291 -5.00 0.41 -1.92
C MET A 291 -4.27 -0.26 -3.06
N HIS A 292 -3.50 -1.28 -2.71
CA HIS A 292 -2.75 -2.10 -3.63
C HIS A 292 -2.83 -3.56 -3.22
N SER A 293 -2.62 -4.45 -4.18
CA SER A 293 -2.30 -5.85 -3.88
C SER A 293 -1.08 -6.29 -4.67
N ASN A 294 -0.16 -6.97 -4.00
CA ASN A 294 1.12 -7.39 -4.53
C ASN A 294 1.14 -8.92 -4.70
N ASP A 295 2.01 -9.43 -5.57
CA ASP A 295 2.26 -10.86 -5.61
C ASP A 295 2.92 -11.33 -4.31
N ASN A 296 2.73 -12.61 -4.01
CA ASN A 296 3.28 -13.26 -2.82
C ASN A 296 4.81 -13.25 -2.79
N GLY A 297 5.35 -12.83 -1.66
CA GLY A 297 6.75 -12.76 -1.31
C GLY A 297 7.54 -11.74 -2.12
N TYR A 298 8.69 -11.31 -1.60
CA TYR A 298 9.54 -10.34 -2.29
C TYR A 298 10.42 -10.97 -3.40
N ALA A 299 10.49 -10.30 -4.55
CA ALA A 299 11.35 -10.63 -5.68
C ALA A 299 12.84 -10.59 -5.29
N GLY A 300 13.47 -11.76 -5.24
CA GLY A 300 14.85 -11.92 -4.76
C GLY A 300 14.96 -12.69 -3.44
N ASN A 301 13.83 -12.96 -2.78
CA ASN A 301 13.72 -13.86 -1.63
C ASN A 301 12.78 -15.06 -1.91
N GLY A 302 12.57 -15.40 -3.20
CA GLY A 302 11.74 -16.53 -3.62
C GLY A 302 10.28 -16.21 -3.97
N GLY A 303 9.84 -14.94 -3.83
CA GLY A 303 8.55 -14.46 -4.31
C GLY A 303 8.63 -13.65 -5.61
N SER A 304 7.50 -13.10 -6.08
CA SER A 304 7.43 -12.25 -7.29
C SER A 304 6.99 -10.80 -7.03
N GLY A 305 6.66 -10.47 -5.78
CA GLY A 305 6.23 -9.14 -5.37
C GLY A 305 7.37 -8.13 -5.20
N HIS A 306 7.01 -6.86 -5.01
CA HIS A 306 7.97 -5.76 -4.92
C HIS A 306 7.92 -4.96 -3.62
N ILE A 307 6.98 -5.27 -2.72
CA ILE A 307 6.80 -4.58 -1.45
C ILE A 307 6.73 -5.65 -0.35
N SER A 308 7.46 -5.46 0.75
CA SER A 308 7.47 -6.38 1.88
C SER A 308 7.93 -5.66 3.14
N ALA A 309 7.20 -5.83 4.24
CA ALA A 309 7.53 -5.29 5.55
C ALA A 309 8.70 -6.02 6.23
N ALA A 310 9.09 -7.19 5.73
CA ALA A 310 10.28 -7.90 6.20
C ALA A 310 11.58 -7.29 5.65
N ARG A 311 11.50 -6.30 4.75
CA ARG A 311 12.67 -5.70 4.09
C ARG A 311 12.81 -4.22 4.38
N SER A 312 14.05 -3.78 4.37
CA SER A 312 14.42 -2.37 4.42
C SER A 312 15.44 -2.06 3.34
N SER A 313 15.39 -0.86 2.81
CA SER A 313 16.22 -0.32 1.76
C SER A 313 16.58 1.14 2.08
N ALA A 314 17.32 1.80 1.20
CA ALA A 314 17.65 3.21 1.33
C ALA A 314 16.44 4.17 1.12
N THR A 315 15.27 3.66 0.75
CA THR A 315 14.03 4.46 0.57
C THR A 315 12.83 3.90 1.31
N MET A 316 12.89 2.65 1.77
CA MET A 316 11.76 2.01 2.45
C MET A 316 12.25 1.30 3.69
N ARG A 317 11.51 1.42 4.79
CA ARG A 317 11.80 0.71 6.04
C ARG A 317 10.59 -0.08 6.46
N GLY A 318 10.70 -1.41 6.41
CA GLY A 318 9.68 -2.33 6.86
C GLY A 318 9.77 -2.62 8.37
N PHE A 319 8.61 -2.82 8.97
CA PHE A 319 8.44 -3.15 10.39
C PHE A 319 7.44 -4.29 10.50
N MET A 320 7.94 -5.48 10.81
CA MET A 320 7.07 -6.60 11.17
C MET A 320 6.35 -6.31 12.50
N SER A 321 5.11 -6.75 12.58
CA SER A 321 4.31 -6.68 13.81
C SER A 321 4.94 -7.50 14.93
N THR A 322 4.85 -6.99 16.16
CA THR A 322 5.26 -7.70 17.38
C THR A 322 4.20 -8.69 17.88
N ASN A 323 3.01 -8.71 17.28
CA ASN A 323 1.89 -9.57 17.66
C ASN A 323 1.23 -10.19 16.41
N PRO A 324 1.96 -11.02 15.63
CA PRO A 324 1.49 -11.55 14.35
C PRO A 324 0.14 -12.29 14.48
N LYS A 325 -0.83 -11.98 13.60
CA LYS A 325 -2.17 -12.57 13.63
C LYS A 325 -2.62 -13.09 12.26
N ARG A 326 -2.64 -14.41 12.09
CA ARG A 326 -3.21 -15.09 10.91
C ARG A 326 -2.72 -14.44 9.61
N GLY A 327 -3.60 -14.07 8.69
CA GLY A 327 -3.23 -13.40 7.45
C GLY A 327 -2.55 -12.04 7.64
N LEU A 328 -2.78 -11.32 8.74
CA LEU A 328 -2.16 -10.00 8.94
C LEU A 328 -0.65 -10.06 9.20
N SER A 329 -0.11 -11.21 9.59
CA SER A 329 1.33 -11.35 9.86
C SER A 329 2.17 -11.49 8.61
N ASP A 330 1.55 -11.81 7.48
CA ASP A 330 2.22 -11.92 6.18
C ASP A 330 2.96 -10.62 5.84
N GLU A 331 4.22 -10.73 5.44
CA GLU A 331 5.08 -9.57 5.19
C GLU A 331 4.57 -8.64 4.08
N ASP A 332 3.72 -9.13 3.18
CA ASP A 332 3.14 -8.32 2.10
C ASP A 332 1.87 -7.60 2.57
N ASN A 333 1.29 -8.01 3.71
CA ASN A 333 0.11 -7.41 4.32
C ASN A 333 0.52 -6.30 5.30
N ALA A 334 0.56 -5.06 4.82
CA ALA A 334 1.06 -3.93 5.58
C ALA A 334 0.29 -2.64 5.32
N ILE A 335 0.31 -1.76 6.32
CA ILE A 335 0.05 -0.34 6.08
C ILE A 335 1.36 0.36 5.71
N LEU A 336 1.35 1.05 4.58
CA LEU A 336 2.45 1.90 4.14
C LEU A 336 2.12 3.37 4.39
N THR A 337 3.08 4.13 4.90
CA THR A 337 3.01 5.60 4.97
C THR A 337 4.30 6.20 4.43
N ALA A 338 4.26 7.48 4.06
CA ALA A 338 5.39 8.17 3.45
C ALA A 338 5.71 9.47 4.18
N GLY A 339 6.99 9.87 4.20
CA GLY A 339 7.43 11.17 4.68
C GLY A 339 8.66 11.70 3.96
N LEU A 340 8.95 12.99 4.16
CA LEU A 340 10.10 13.67 3.54
C LEU A 340 11.41 13.51 4.34
N ASN A 341 11.31 13.04 5.58
CA ASN A 341 12.43 12.83 6.48
C ASN A 341 12.80 11.34 6.55
N PRO A 342 14.02 10.97 6.98
CA PRO A 342 14.28 9.60 7.40
C PRO A 342 13.36 9.18 8.56
N TYR A 343 13.09 7.87 8.68
CA TYR A 343 12.18 7.32 9.69
C TYR A 343 12.54 7.74 11.12
N GLU A 344 13.84 7.79 11.43
CA GLU A 344 14.38 8.13 12.75
C GLU A 344 13.97 9.54 13.19
N SER A 345 13.70 10.42 12.22
CA SER A 345 13.26 11.80 12.46
C SER A 345 11.76 12.01 12.20
N GLU A 346 11.02 10.96 11.83
CA GLU A 346 9.60 11.06 11.48
C GLU A 346 8.70 10.54 12.62
N ALA A 347 8.40 11.41 13.59
CA ALA A 347 7.61 11.06 14.77
C ALA A 347 6.20 10.54 14.43
N LYS A 348 5.59 10.99 13.31
CA LYS A 348 4.29 10.45 12.87
C LYS A 348 4.40 8.98 12.46
N ALA A 349 5.42 8.61 11.70
CA ALA A 349 5.66 7.24 11.28
C ALA A 349 5.96 6.33 12.48
N GLN A 350 6.75 6.81 13.43
CA GLN A 350 7.05 6.07 14.66
C GLN A 350 5.78 5.77 15.48
N ARG A 351 4.88 6.75 15.62
CA ARG A 351 3.58 6.54 16.27
C ARG A 351 2.71 5.53 15.53
N LEU A 352 2.77 5.54 14.19
CA LEU A 352 2.04 4.58 13.38
C LEU A 352 2.54 3.15 13.62
N VAL A 353 3.86 2.92 13.61
CA VAL A 353 4.45 1.63 13.97
C VAL A 353 4.01 1.17 15.37
N GLN A 354 4.10 2.06 16.36
CA GLN A 354 3.69 1.78 17.74
C GLN A 354 2.19 1.44 17.85
N HIS A 355 1.34 2.05 17.02
CA HIS A 355 -0.10 1.81 17.03
C HIS A 355 -0.48 0.47 16.38
N PHE A 356 0.04 0.19 15.18
CA PHE A 356 -0.39 -0.95 14.38
C PHE A 356 0.32 -2.25 14.75
N SER A 357 1.56 -2.18 15.25
CA SER A 357 2.34 -3.36 15.57
C SER A 357 1.65 -4.27 16.61
N PRO A 358 1.11 -3.78 17.75
CA PRO A 358 0.36 -4.61 18.69
C PRO A 358 -0.95 -5.18 18.14
N LEU A 359 -1.50 -4.58 17.09
CA LEU A 359 -2.73 -5.05 16.44
C LEU A 359 -2.50 -6.26 15.53
N GLY A 360 -1.24 -6.59 15.24
CA GLY A 360 -0.89 -7.66 14.30
C GLY A 360 -0.60 -7.18 12.89
N ILE A 361 -0.52 -5.86 12.67
CA ILE A 361 -0.42 -5.25 11.35
C ILE A 361 1.01 -4.77 11.12
N ASN A 362 1.60 -5.22 10.01
CA ASN A 362 2.92 -4.78 9.58
C ASN A 362 2.87 -3.34 9.06
N VAL A 363 3.99 -2.63 9.15
CA VAL A 363 4.10 -1.24 8.73
C VAL A 363 5.28 -1.04 7.80
N ILE A 364 5.10 -0.22 6.77
CA ILE A 364 6.16 0.21 5.87
C ILE A 364 6.25 1.72 5.88
N TYR A 365 7.46 2.25 6.02
CA TYR A 365 7.73 3.67 5.89
C TYR A 365 8.51 3.95 4.61
N GLU A 366 7.98 4.80 3.75
CA GLU A 366 8.66 5.31 2.56
C GLU A 366 9.30 6.68 2.83
N HIS A 367 10.61 6.78 2.66
CA HIS A 367 11.34 8.05 2.65
C HIS A 367 11.36 8.65 1.25
N VAL A 368 10.49 9.62 1.03
CA VAL A 368 10.34 10.35 -0.22
C VAL A 368 11.45 11.38 -0.37
N ARG A 369 12.29 11.18 -1.39
CA ARG A 369 13.40 12.08 -1.74
C ARG A 369 13.12 12.75 -3.09
N PRO A 370 12.93 14.09 -3.16
CA PRO A 370 12.57 14.77 -4.40
C PRO A 370 13.49 14.47 -5.60
N GLN A 371 14.77 14.23 -5.35
CA GLN A 371 15.78 13.95 -6.38
C GLN A 371 15.64 12.54 -6.98
N LYS A 372 14.90 11.66 -6.31
CA LYS A 372 14.59 10.29 -6.74
C LYS A 372 13.09 10.09 -6.94
N ASN A 373 12.41 11.12 -7.42
CA ASN A 373 10.98 11.06 -7.71
C ASN A 373 10.67 9.98 -8.74
N ASP A 374 9.87 8.99 -8.37
CA ASP A 374 9.39 7.93 -9.25
C ASP A 374 8.02 8.26 -9.87
N CYS A 375 7.45 9.43 -9.55
CA CYS A 375 6.12 9.87 -10.00
C CYS A 375 4.98 8.96 -9.55
N SER A 376 5.15 8.26 -8.42
CA SER A 376 4.04 7.61 -7.71
C SER A 376 3.14 8.59 -7.00
N PHE A 377 1.96 8.11 -6.59
CA PHE A 377 0.99 8.95 -5.93
C PHE A 377 1.43 9.38 -4.52
N SER A 378 2.24 8.57 -3.83
CA SER A 378 2.84 8.93 -2.54
C SER A 378 3.78 10.14 -2.69
N PHE A 379 4.67 10.10 -3.70
CA PHE A 379 5.55 11.22 -4.05
C PHE A 379 4.74 12.46 -4.44
N HIS A 380 3.73 12.31 -5.28
CA HIS A 380 2.87 13.44 -5.67
C HIS A 380 2.22 14.09 -4.45
N THR A 381 1.68 13.27 -3.54
CA THR A 381 1.00 13.72 -2.32
C THR A 381 1.91 14.59 -1.46
N LEU A 382 3.11 14.10 -1.15
CA LEU A 382 4.04 14.81 -0.28
C LEU A 382 4.67 16.04 -0.94
N LEU A 383 5.12 15.91 -2.19
CA LEU A 383 5.77 17.02 -2.92
C LEU A 383 4.80 18.16 -3.22
N ASN A 384 3.48 17.91 -3.23
CA ASN A 384 2.44 18.91 -3.45
C ASN A 384 1.66 19.27 -2.17
N LYS A 385 2.12 18.80 -0.99
CA LYS A 385 1.53 19.12 0.32
C LYS A 385 0.02 18.82 0.41
N MET A 386 -0.41 17.71 -0.19
CA MET A 386 -1.82 17.30 -0.20
C MET A 386 -2.30 16.81 1.17
N GLY A 387 -1.38 16.32 2.02
CA GLY A 387 -1.69 15.85 3.37
C GLY A 387 -0.79 14.70 3.78
N ASP A 388 -1.23 13.96 4.79
CA ASP A 388 -0.65 12.66 5.14
C ASP A 388 -1.03 11.63 4.05
N TYR A 389 -0.18 10.64 3.83
CA TYR A 389 -0.36 9.57 2.86
C TYR A 389 -0.41 8.22 3.56
N TYR A 390 -1.42 7.42 3.23
CA TYR A 390 -1.51 6.02 3.62
C TYR A 390 -1.78 5.15 2.41
N ASN A 391 -1.25 3.94 2.45
CA ASN A 391 -1.49 2.91 1.46
C ASN A 391 -1.69 1.59 2.20
N ILE A 392 -2.58 0.74 1.71
CA ILE A 392 -2.73 -0.62 2.25
C ILE A 392 -2.26 -1.58 1.17
N GLU A 393 -1.17 -2.27 1.47
CA GLU A 393 -0.59 -3.34 0.67
C GLU A 393 -1.05 -4.68 1.24
N VAL A 394 -1.45 -5.60 0.36
CA VAL A 394 -1.70 -7.00 0.73
C VAL A 394 -1.25 -7.95 -0.36
N GLU A 395 -1.00 -9.21 -0.03
CA GLU A 395 -0.89 -10.28 -1.02
C GLU A 395 -2.19 -10.39 -1.85
N HIS A 396 -2.05 -10.69 -3.14
CA HIS A 396 -3.17 -10.93 -4.05
C HIS A 396 -4.19 -11.94 -3.46
N GLY A 397 -5.48 -11.62 -3.58
CA GLY A 397 -6.56 -12.43 -3.01
C GLY A 397 -6.79 -12.28 -1.49
N ARG A 398 -5.99 -11.50 -0.75
CA ARG A 398 -6.17 -11.29 0.70
C ARG A 398 -7.14 -10.16 1.06
N VAL A 399 -8.32 -10.15 0.44
CA VAL A 399 -9.35 -9.11 0.64
C VAL A 399 -9.70 -8.91 2.12
N GLU A 400 -9.87 -9.98 2.88
CA GLU A 400 -10.24 -9.90 4.30
C GLU A 400 -9.13 -9.31 5.18
N ALA A 401 -7.85 -9.56 4.83
CA ALA A 401 -6.74 -8.89 5.50
C ALA A 401 -6.73 -7.39 5.18
N GLN A 402 -6.98 -7.02 3.92
CA GLN A 402 -7.04 -5.63 3.50
C GLN A 402 -8.17 -4.87 4.21
N LYS A 403 -9.37 -5.47 4.32
CA LYS A 403 -10.49 -4.92 5.09
C LYS A 403 -10.16 -4.74 6.57
N ALA A 404 -9.45 -5.70 7.19
CA ALA A 404 -9.06 -5.60 8.59
C ALA A 404 -8.02 -4.48 8.84
N ILE A 405 -7.02 -4.35 7.95
CA ILE A 405 -6.06 -3.23 8.01
C ILE A 405 -6.79 -1.91 7.79
N LEU A 406 -7.73 -1.87 6.85
CA LEU A 406 -8.57 -0.72 6.57
C LEU A 406 -9.36 -0.29 7.80
N ASP A 407 -10.09 -1.19 8.44
CA ASP A 407 -10.88 -0.86 9.63
C ASP A 407 -10.00 -0.30 10.76
N ALA A 408 -8.80 -0.87 10.94
CA ALA A 408 -7.82 -0.37 11.89
C ALA A 408 -7.32 1.05 11.53
N LEU A 409 -7.03 1.30 10.25
CA LEU A 409 -6.64 2.63 9.76
C LEU A 409 -7.76 3.66 9.91
N MET A 410 -8.98 3.28 9.55
CA MET A 410 -10.16 4.14 9.68
C MET A 410 -10.40 4.52 11.14
N ASN A 411 -10.26 3.58 12.07
CA ASN A 411 -10.30 3.85 13.50
C ASN A 411 -9.16 4.80 13.94
N TYR A 412 -7.92 4.56 13.48
CA TYR A 412 -6.77 5.41 13.81
C TYR A 412 -6.95 6.86 13.36
N ILE A 413 -7.54 7.10 12.18
CA ILE A 413 -7.81 8.45 11.67
C ILE A 413 -9.14 9.04 12.17
N GLY A 414 -9.85 8.34 13.06
CA GLY A 414 -11.10 8.79 13.66
C GLY A 414 -12.32 8.77 12.72
N ALA A 415 -12.26 8.01 11.64
CA ALA A 415 -13.38 7.81 10.73
C ALA A 415 -14.34 6.75 11.28
N ARG A 416 -15.59 7.17 11.54
CA ARG A 416 -16.63 6.30 12.08
C ARG A 416 -17.39 5.55 10.97
N PRO A 417 -17.73 4.26 11.14
CA PRO A 417 -18.67 3.55 10.29
C PRO A 417 -20.02 4.27 10.20
N LEU A 418 -20.78 4.01 9.14
CA LEU A 418 -22.14 4.51 8.93
C LEU A 418 -23.18 3.81 9.80
N TYR A 419 -22.94 2.54 10.13
CA TYR A 419 -23.83 1.65 10.89
C TYR A 419 -23.07 0.88 11.96
#